data_AF-A0A381A2X9-F1
#
_entry.id   AF-A0A381A2X9-F1
#
_cell.length_a   1.000
_cell.length_b   1.000
_cell.length_c   1.000
_cell.angle_alpha   90.00
_cell.angle_beta   90.00
_cell.angle_gamma   90.00
#
_symmetry.space_group_name_H-M   'P 1'
#
loop_
_entity.id
_entity.type
_entity.pdbx_description
1 polymer ?
#
loop_
_entity_poly.entity_id
_entity_poly.type
_entity_poly.pdbx_seq_one_letter_code
_entity_poly.pdbx_strand_id
1 'polypeptide(L)'
;MQPADPLEAVAHPDPYPYYAALARERPFYHDDRLGLWVAAGPQAIRAVLTCPAARVRPPGEPVPAALGAGPAAQMFGRFIRMNDGAVHERLKPMLTAYLTQRTAADLAEPAWPAIGNDPAQVDRYLYQAPVHAQACLMGLPDEVAASCAREIEAFMAACRPGADAAAVARADQAAQALQARMLAHLRAARGDAALGVLRRLALAGGVEADALAANLAGLLLQSCEAGAGLLDNALVHAGRLSPAAAPDLLHTCVEIVTHVARHDPPLHNTRRFLAAPATLLGQSAPAGAGILVVLAAAHALAEGAWPWTFGAERHACPGRTPALLHAAQALAHALRHGVDAPALARCVRYRPLPNARVPRFHFPPGDTP
;
A
#
# COMPACT_ATOMS: atom_id res chain seq x y z
N MET A 1 -24.56 8.29 -10.10
CA MET A 1 -24.17 9.69 -9.83
C MET A 1 -22.67 9.78 -10.05
N GLN A 2 -22.12 10.88 -10.59
CA GLN A 2 -20.66 10.99 -10.66
C GLN A 2 -20.09 11.33 -9.26
N PRO A 3 -18.85 10.91 -8.93
CA PRO A 3 -18.19 11.35 -7.69
C PRO A 3 -18.11 12.88 -7.63
N ALA A 4 -18.29 13.47 -6.44
CA ALA A 4 -18.19 14.92 -6.29
C ALA A 4 -16.73 15.41 -6.27
N ASP A 5 -15.79 14.57 -5.83
CA ASP A 5 -14.35 14.85 -5.86
C ASP A 5 -13.48 13.58 -6.00
N PRO A 6 -12.14 13.70 -6.15
CA PRO A 6 -11.26 12.55 -6.32
C PRO A 6 -11.10 11.63 -5.10
N LEU A 7 -11.43 12.10 -3.88
CA LEU A 7 -11.41 11.30 -2.65
C LEU A 7 -12.67 10.43 -2.55
N GLU A 8 -13.85 11.00 -2.83
CA GLU A 8 -15.10 10.24 -2.92
C GLU A 8 -15.05 9.20 -4.05
N ALA A 9 -14.36 9.52 -5.15
CA ALA A 9 -14.17 8.60 -6.27
C ALA A 9 -13.48 7.28 -5.88
N VAL A 10 -12.70 7.24 -4.79
CA VAL A 10 -11.98 6.02 -4.36
C VAL A 10 -12.95 4.86 -4.07
N ALA A 11 -14.07 5.15 -3.43
CA ALA A 11 -15.08 4.14 -3.06
C ALA A 11 -16.26 4.06 -4.05
N HIS A 12 -16.31 4.93 -5.06
CA HIS A 12 -17.37 4.91 -6.06
C HIS A 12 -17.36 3.60 -6.87
N PRO A 13 -18.51 2.98 -7.21
CA PRO A 13 -18.54 1.71 -7.94
C PRO A 13 -17.80 1.73 -9.30
N ASP A 14 -17.83 2.87 -10.00
CA ASP A 14 -17.12 3.08 -11.27
C ASP A 14 -16.55 4.51 -11.38
N PRO A 15 -15.32 4.76 -10.89
CA PRO A 15 -14.75 6.11 -10.87
C PRO A 15 -13.97 6.48 -12.13
N TYR A 16 -13.76 5.55 -13.05
CA TYR A 16 -12.85 5.73 -14.19
C TYR A 16 -13.32 6.78 -15.20
N PRO A 17 -14.62 6.92 -15.52
CA PRO A 17 -15.09 8.02 -16.36
C PRO A 17 -14.81 9.40 -15.74
N TYR A 18 -14.97 9.53 -14.42
CA TYR A 18 -14.63 10.75 -13.68
C TYR A 18 -13.13 11.05 -13.76
N TYR A 19 -12.29 10.04 -13.54
CA TYR A 19 -10.85 10.20 -13.63
C TYR A 19 -10.35 10.54 -15.03
N ALA A 20 -10.96 9.97 -16.07
CA ALA A 20 -10.66 10.30 -17.46
C ALA A 20 -10.98 11.76 -17.79
N ALA A 21 -12.15 12.25 -17.36
CA ALA A 21 -12.51 13.66 -17.52
C ALA A 21 -11.56 14.57 -16.74
N LEU A 22 -11.27 14.23 -15.48
CA LEU A 22 -10.36 14.98 -14.61
C LEU A 22 -8.97 15.16 -15.24
N ALA A 23 -8.37 14.06 -15.72
CA ALA A 23 -7.04 14.08 -16.31
C ALA A 23 -6.99 14.87 -17.63
N ARG A 24 -8.07 14.83 -18.43
CA ARG A 24 -8.15 15.51 -19.74
C ARG A 24 -8.42 17.01 -19.61
N GLU A 25 -9.32 17.39 -18.71
CA GLU A 25 -9.85 18.76 -18.65
C GLU A 25 -9.18 19.61 -17.58
N ARG A 26 -8.78 19.00 -16.46
CA ARG A 26 -8.24 19.69 -15.28
C ARG A 26 -7.03 18.93 -14.72
N PRO A 27 -5.94 18.74 -15.49
CA PRO A 27 -4.80 17.93 -15.07
C PRO A 27 -4.07 18.48 -13.85
N PHE A 28 -4.16 19.79 -13.60
CA PHE A 28 -3.66 20.41 -12.36
C PHE A 28 -4.54 21.60 -11.99
N TYR A 29 -5.04 21.66 -10.76
CA TYR A 29 -5.89 22.77 -10.28
C TYR A 29 -5.96 22.82 -8.75
N HIS A 30 -6.42 23.93 -8.19
CA HIS A 30 -6.79 24.03 -6.77
C HIS A 30 -8.27 23.70 -6.58
N ASP A 31 -8.57 22.76 -5.70
CA ASP A 31 -9.93 22.42 -5.28
C ASP A 31 -10.26 23.11 -3.95
N ASP A 32 -11.10 24.13 -4.01
CA ASP A 32 -11.44 24.96 -2.83
C ASP A 32 -12.22 24.18 -1.76
N ARG A 33 -13.02 23.18 -2.16
CA ARG A 33 -13.79 22.34 -1.21
C ARG A 33 -12.86 21.44 -0.42
N LEU A 34 -11.85 20.87 -1.08
CA LEU A 34 -10.86 20.01 -0.45
C LEU A 34 -9.75 20.80 0.26
N GLY A 35 -9.53 22.05 -0.12
CA GLY A 35 -8.35 22.83 0.30
C GLY A 35 -7.05 22.19 -0.19
N LEU A 36 -7.08 21.53 -1.36
CA LEU A 36 -5.96 20.80 -1.93
C LEU A 36 -5.75 21.17 -3.38
N TRP A 37 -4.49 21.20 -3.79
CA TRP A 37 -4.17 21.06 -5.20
C TRP A 37 -4.42 19.63 -5.64
N VAL A 38 -4.94 19.44 -6.84
CA VAL A 38 -5.16 18.12 -7.45
C VAL A 38 -4.29 18.01 -8.68
N ALA A 39 -3.49 16.95 -8.75
CA ALA A 39 -2.70 16.58 -9.90
C ALA A 39 -3.24 15.27 -10.50
N ALA A 40 -3.78 15.37 -11.71
CA ALA A 40 -4.38 14.28 -12.45
C ALA A 40 -3.73 14.15 -13.84
N GLY A 41 -3.53 12.91 -14.28
CA GLY A 41 -2.91 12.62 -15.56
C GLY A 41 -1.37 12.54 -15.52
N PRO A 42 -0.74 11.90 -16.51
CA PRO A 42 0.68 11.52 -16.45
C PRO A 42 1.66 12.68 -16.25
N GLN A 43 1.45 13.80 -16.96
CA GLN A 43 2.35 14.96 -16.90
C GLN A 43 2.30 15.65 -15.53
N ALA A 44 1.10 15.88 -14.99
CA ALA A 44 0.94 16.54 -13.70
C ALA A 44 1.46 15.68 -12.55
N ILE A 45 1.17 14.38 -12.58
CA ILE A 45 1.69 13.43 -11.60
C ILE A 45 3.22 13.41 -11.62
N ARG A 46 3.85 13.33 -12.81
CA ARG A 46 5.31 13.38 -12.92
C ARG A 46 5.88 14.68 -12.39
N ALA A 47 5.31 15.83 -12.76
CA ALA A 47 5.76 17.13 -12.29
C ALA A 47 5.76 17.23 -10.75
N VAL A 48 4.71 16.73 -10.09
CA VAL A 48 4.64 16.70 -8.63
C VAL A 48 5.63 15.70 -8.04
N LEU A 49 5.72 14.48 -8.59
CA LEU A 49 6.61 13.43 -8.06
C LEU A 49 8.10 13.76 -8.26
N THR A 50 8.47 14.61 -9.21
CA THR A 50 9.85 15.06 -9.41
C THR A 50 10.16 16.39 -8.72
N CYS A 51 9.15 17.17 -8.32
CA CYS A 51 9.33 18.43 -7.61
C CYS A 51 10.14 18.25 -6.30
N PRO A 52 11.29 18.91 -6.11
CA PRO A 52 12.09 18.78 -4.88
C PRO A 52 11.40 19.32 -3.62
N ALA A 53 10.48 20.29 -3.78
CA ALA A 53 9.70 20.85 -2.68
C ALA A 53 8.57 19.93 -2.20
N ALA A 54 8.16 18.95 -3.02
CA ALA A 54 7.06 18.04 -2.72
C ALA A 54 7.50 16.92 -1.76
N ARG A 55 7.28 17.16 -0.46
CA ARG A 55 7.56 16.23 0.65
C ARG A 55 6.42 15.24 0.88
N VAL A 56 6.69 14.15 1.60
CA VAL A 56 5.71 13.08 1.85
C VAL A 56 4.85 13.29 3.10
N ARG A 57 5.15 14.31 3.92
CA ARG A 57 4.36 14.72 5.10
C ARG A 57 4.18 16.23 5.17
N PRO A 58 3.14 16.73 5.85
CA PRO A 58 3.03 18.15 6.19
C PRO A 58 4.24 18.57 7.05
N PRO A 59 4.89 19.72 6.77
CA PRO A 59 6.01 20.19 7.58
C PRO A 59 5.69 20.34 9.07
N GLY A 60 4.45 20.70 9.42
CA GLY A 60 3.98 20.86 10.80
C GLY A 60 3.45 19.58 11.46
N GLU A 61 3.35 18.46 10.74
CA GLU A 61 2.78 17.21 11.25
C GLU A 61 3.67 16.02 10.83
N PRO A 62 4.83 15.83 11.50
CA PRO A 62 5.73 14.71 11.19
C PRO A 62 5.15 13.34 11.59
N VAL A 63 4.17 13.29 12.49
CA VAL A 63 3.46 12.07 12.86
C VAL A 63 1.97 12.39 12.92
N PRO A 64 1.07 11.50 12.44
CA PRO A 64 -0.36 11.69 12.59
C PRO A 64 -0.74 12.04 14.02
N ALA A 65 -1.48 13.13 14.22
CA ALA A 65 -1.86 13.59 15.55
C ALA A 65 -2.60 12.51 16.37
N ALA A 66 -3.37 11.65 15.70
CA ALA A 66 -4.11 10.54 16.29
C ALA A 66 -3.21 9.52 17.02
N LEU A 67 -1.94 9.37 16.62
CA LEU A 67 -1.01 8.42 17.26
C LEU A 67 -0.39 8.97 18.57
N GLY A 68 -0.56 10.27 18.86
CA GLY A 68 0.05 10.90 20.03
C GLY A 68 1.58 10.82 20.01
N ALA A 69 2.18 10.45 21.15
CA ALA A 69 3.64 10.40 21.33
C ALA A 69 4.17 8.99 21.74
N GLY A 70 3.31 7.98 21.67
CA GLY A 70 3.62 6.61 22.09
C GLY A 70 4.55 5.84 21.13
N PRO A 71 4.85 4.57 21.43
CA PRO A 71 5.61 3.68 20.57
C PRO A 71 5.17 3.65 19.10
N ALA A 72 3.87 3.68 18.81
CA ALA A 72 3.35 3.71 17.45
C ALA A 72 3.75 4.99 16.71
N ALA A 73 3.64 6.15 17.38
CA ALA A 73 4.08 7.43 16.86
C ALA A 73 5.60 7.45 16.58
N GLN A 74 6.40 6.91 17.50
CA GLN A 74 7.86 6.84 17.35
C GLN A 74 8.27 5.93 16.18
N MET A 75 7.62 4.77 16.06
CA MET A 75 7.85 3.86 14.94
C MET A 75 7.42 4.49 13.61
N PHE A 76 6.23 5.09 13.55
CA PHE A 76 5.75 5.80 12.36
C PHE A 76 6.74 6.89 11.91
N GLY A 77 7.24 7.67 12.88
CA GLY A 77 8.21 8.72 12.66
C GLY A 77 9.52 8.23 12.02
N ARG A 78 9.85 6.93 12.10
CA ARG A 78 11.04 6.32 11.51
C ARG A 78 10.82 5.73 10.11
N PHE A 79 9.58 5.56 9.66
CA PHE A 79 9.29 4.93 8.35
C PHE A 79 9.81 5.80 7.20
N ILE A 80 10.78 5.30 6.43
CA ILE A 80 11.38 6.01 5.30
C ILE A 80 10.37 6.36 4.21
N ARG A 81 9.32 5.55 4.02
CA ARG A 81 8.26 5.86 3.06
C ARG A 81 7.48 7.13 3.42
N MET A 82 7.48 7.49 4.71
CA MET A 82 6.82 8.65 5.29
C MET A 82 7.82 9.73 5.71
N ASN A 83 9.07 9.66 5.26
CA ASN A 83 10.10 10.63 5.59
C ASN A 83 10.85 11.13 4.35
N ASP A 84 11.47 12.28 4.51
CA ASP A 84 12.41 12.89 3.57
C ASP A 84 13.73 13.20 4.32
N GLY A 85 14.80 13.50 3.57
CA GLY A 85 16.08 13.95 4.14
C GLY A 85 17.15 12.86 4.27
N ALA A 86 18.25 13.19 4.95
CA ALA A 86 19.51 12.43 4.86
C ALA A 86 19.40 10.97 5.34
N VAL A 87 18.62 10.69 6.41
CA VAL A 87 18.40 9.30 6.87
C VAL A 87 17.64 8.50 5.82
N HIS A 88 16.60 9.10 5.23
CA HIS A 88 15.84 8.50 4.12
C HIS A 88 16.74 8.23 2.91
N GLU A 89 17.60 9.18 2.53
CA GLU A 89 18.51 9.04 1.39
C GLU A 89 19.52 7.91 1.58
N ARG A 90 19.98 7.64 2.81
CA ARG A 90 20.88 6.51 3.12
C ARG A 90 20.16 5.17 3.12
N LEU A 91 19.00 5.07 3.78
CA LEU A 91 18.33 3.78 4.03
C LEU A 91 17.50 3.30 2.84
N LYS A 92 16.90 4.21 2.06
CA LYS A 92 16.02 3.84 0.95
C LYS A 92 16.71 2.99 -0.12
N PRO A 93 17.92 3.32 -0.63
CA PRO A 93 18.60 2.47 -1.61
C PRO A 93 18.83 1.05 -1.10
N MET A 94 19.12 0.89 0.19
CA MET A 94 19.35 -0.42 0.82
C MET A 94 18.07 -1.25 0.86
N LEU A 95 16.94 -0.66 1.27
CA LEU A 95 15.65 -1.35 1.28
C LEU A 95 15.11 -1.61 -0.13
N THR A 96 15.38 -0.70 -1.07
CA THR A 96 15.08 -0.92 -2.50
C THR A 96 15.85 -2.12 -3.01
N ALA A 97 17.17 -2.17 -2.83
CA ALA A 97 17.99 -3.31 -3.24
C ALA A 97 17.55 -4.60 -2.55
N TYR A 98 17.21 -4.54 -1.26
CA TYR A 98 16.63 -5.66 -0.53
C TYR A 98 15.39 -6.18 -1.27
N LEU A 99 14.40 -5.35 -1.60
CA LEU A 99 13.18 -5.80 -2.25
C LEU A 99 13.34 -6.23 -3.72
N THR A 100 14.27 -5.62 -4.46
CA THR A 100 14.43 -5.90 -5.90
C THR A 100 15.39 -7.04 -6.21
N GLN A 101 16.36 -7.32 -5.35
CA GLN A 101 17.34 -8.40 -5.53
C GLN A 101 16.86 -9.71 -4.87
N ARG A 102 15.63 -10.10 -5.19
CA ARG A 102 15.03 -11.38 -4.76
C ARG A 102 15.20 -12.43 -5.84
N THR A 103 15.58 -13.63 -5.44
CA THR A 103 15.61 -14.80 -6.33
C THR A 103 14.19 -15.36 -6.50
N ALA A 104 14.00 -16.25 -7.48
CA ALA A 104 12.74 -16.99 -7.60
C ALA A 104 12.43 -17.84 -6.35
N ALA A 105 13.46 -18.37 -5.69
CA ALA A 105 13.30 -19.13 -4.45
C ALA A 105 12.83 -18.25 -3.27
N ASP A 106 13.29 -16.99 -3.20
CA ASP A 106 12.82 -16.05 -2.18
C ASP A 106 11.34 -15.65 -2.37
N LEU A 107 10.84 -15.76 -3.60
CA LEU A 107 9.48 -15.43 -3.99
C LEU A 107 8.57 -16.67 -4.13
N ALA A 108 9.00 -17.79 -3.56
CA ALA A 108 8.20 -19.01 -3.52
C ALA A 108 6.86 -18.77 -2.79
N GLU A 109 5.86 -19.56 -3.17
CA GLU A 109 4.53 -19.48 -2.56
C GLU A 109 4.62 -19.78 -1.04
N PRO A 110 4.19 -18.87 -0.16
CA PRO A 110 4.20 -19.10 1.28
C PRO A 110 3.13 -20.12 1.68
N ALA A 111 3.25 -20.69 2.88
CA ALA A 111 2.20 -21.54 3.44
C ALA A 111 1.02 -20.67 3.88
N TRP A 112 0.12 -20.38 2.94
CA TRP A 112 -1.03 -19.53 3.18
C TRP A 112 -1.90 -20.06 4.32
N PRO A 113 -2.45 -19.16 5.17
CA PRO A 113 -3.40 -19.57 6.18
C PRO A 113 -4.66 -20.17 5.55
N ALA A 114 -5.35 -21.02 6.32
CA ALA A 114 -6.61 -21.61 5.88
C ALA A 114 -7.64 -20.53 5.55
N ILE A 115 -8.34 -20.73 4.43
CA ILE A 115 -9.45 -19.88 3.99
C ILE A 115 -10.73 -20.62 4.28
N GLY A 116 -11.70 -19.92 4.86
CA GLY A 116 -13.06 -20.43 4.99
C GLY A 116 -14.00 -19.81 3.97
N ASN A 117 -15.21 -20.36 3.86
CA ASN A 117 -16.15 -20.00 2.80
C ASN A 117 -17.10 -18.85 3.18
N ASP A 118 -17.13 -18.44 4.45
CA ASP A 118 -17.90 -17.27 4.89
C ASP A 118 -17.22 -15.96 4.44
N PRO A 119 -17.96 -14.96 3.92
CA PRO A 119 -17.40 -13.68 3.50
C PRO A 119 -16.51 -12.98 4.53
N ALA A 120 -16.75 -13.12 5.84
CA ALA A 120 -15.92 -12.46 6.85
C ALA A 120 -14.55 -13.15 7.00
N GLN A 121 -14.51 -14.47 6.80
CA GLN A 121 -13.26 -15.23 6.78
C GLN A 121 -12.46 -14.93 5.51
N VAL A 122 -13.14 -14.76 4.37
CA VAL A 122 -12.52 -14.33 3.11
C VAL A 122 -11.94 -12.92 3.25
N ASP A 123 -12.73 -11.94 3.73
CA ASP A 123 -12.25 -10.57 3.98
C ASP A 123 -10.99 -10.55 4.87
N ARG A 124 -10.97 -11.38 5.92
CA ARG A 124 -9.81 -11.50 6.81
C ARG A 124 -8.59 -12.07 6.09
N TYR A 125 -8.76 -13.13 5.32
CA TYR A 125 -7.67 -13.74 4.55
C TYR A 125 -7.05 -12.71 3.60
N LEU A 126 -7.87 -12.06 2.77
CA LEU A 126 -7.37 -11.18 1.72
C LEU A 126 -6.67 -9.94 2.30
N TYR A 127 -7.17 -9.43 3.43
CA TYR A 127 -6.54 -8.29 4.11
C TYR A 127 -5.18 -8.65 4.76
N GLN A 128 -5.04 -9.89 5.24
CA GLN A 128 -3.83 -10.34 5.95
C GLN A 128 -2.76 -10.98 5.04
N ALA A 129 -3.18 -11.59 3.92
CA ALA A 129 -2.28 -12.31 3.01
C ALA A 129 -1.09 -11.47 2.50
N PRO A 130 -1.24 -10.19 2.11
CA PRO A 130 -0.10 -9.37 1.69
C PRO A 130 0.96 -9.18 2.78
N VAL A 131 0.52 -8.97 4.02
CA VAL A 131 1.42 -8.79 5.18
C VAL A 131 2.11 -10.11 5.53
N HIS A 132 1.36 -11.21 5.47
CA HIS A 132 1.89 -12.55 5.67
C HIS A 132 2.99 -12.87 4.64
N ALA A 133 2.72 -12.67 3.35
CA ALA A 133 3.69 -12.91 2.29
C ALA A 133 4.93 -12.01 2.40
N GLN A 134 4.74 -10.73 2.77
CA GLN A 134 5.87 -9.82 3.02
C GLN A 134 6.71 -10.26 4.22
N ALA A 135 6.10 -10.82 5.27
CA ALA A 135 6.81 -11.38 6.40
C ALA A 135 7.60 -12.65 6.03
N CYS A 136 7.00 -13.56 5.25
CA CYS A 136 7.68 -14.76 4.74
C CYS A 136 8.85 -14.39 3.81
N LEU A 137 8.68 -13.39 2.93
CA LEU A 137 9.77 -12.84 2.09
C LEU A 137 10.93 -12.29 2.92
N MET A 138 10.63 -11.81 4.13
CA MET A 138 11.63 -11.35 5.09
C MET A 138 12.31 -12.48 5.86
N GLY A 139 11.91 -13.73 5.64
CA GLY A 139 12.42 -14.93 6.30
C GLY A 139 11.82 -15.19 7.68
N LEU A 140 10.64 -14.62 7.99
CA LEU A 140 9.94 -14.90 9.24
C LEU A 140 9.16 -16.22 9.11
N PRO A 141 9.11 -17.07 10.16
CA PRO A 141 8.28 -18.28 10.16
C PRO A 141 6.78 -17.97 10.03
N ASP A 142 5.98 -18.91 9.52
CA ASP A 142 4.56 -18.70 9.19
C ASP A 142 3.71 -18.25 10.38
N GLU A 143 3.93 -18.83 11.56
CA GLU A 143 3.23 -18.45 12.81
C GLU A 143 3.52 -16.98 13.19
N VAL A 144 4.75 -16.54 12.94
CA VAL A 144 5.20 -15.18 13.20
C VAL A 144 4.63 -14.22 12.16
N ALA A 145 4.60 -14.63 10.89
CA ALA A 145 3.99 -13.89 9.80
C ALA A 145 2.50 -13.62 10.06
N ALA A 146 1.76 -14.61 10.58
CA ALA A 146 0.36 -14.43 11.01
C ALA A 146 0.20 -13.41 12.15
N SER A 147 1.11 -13.38 13.13
CA SER A 147 1.08 -12.36 14.20
C SER A 147 1.36 -10.96 13.66
N CYS A 148 2.35 -10.83 12.77
CA CYS A 148 2.66 -9.57 12.10
C CYS A 148 1.42 -8.97 11.40
N ALA A 149 0.65 -9.79 10.68
CA ALA A 149 -0.56 -9.31 10.00
C ALA A 149 -1.59 -8.69 10.97
N ARG A 150 -1.85 -9.35 12.12
CA ARG A 150 -2.76 -8.83 13.15
C ARG A 150 -2.26 -7.55 13.81
N GLU A 151 -0.96 -7.47 14.08
CA GLU A 151 -0.33 -6.30 14.69
C GLU A 151 -0.35 -5.09 13.75
N ILE A 152 -0.11 -5.31 12.45
CA ILE A 152 -0.23 -4.26 11.43
C ILE A 152 -1.68 -3.77 11.29
N GLU A 153 -2.66 -4.67 11.36
CA GLU A 153 -4.08 -4.28 11.36
C GLU A 153 -4.42 -3.38 12.57
N ALA A 154 -3.94 -3.73 13.77
CA ALA A 154 -4.11 -2.90 14.96
C ALA A 154 -3.41 -1.54 14.83
N PHE A 155 -2.20 -1.50 14.26
CA PHE A 155 -1.47 -0.27 14.00
C PHE A 155 -2.24 0.63 13.02
N MET A 156 -2.71 0.09 11.90
CA MET A 156 -3.44 0.84 10.87
C MET A 156 -4.76 1.41 11.40
N ALA A 157 -5.43 0.70 12.33
CA ALA A 157 -6.64 1.22 12.96
C ALA A 157 -6.40 2.53 13.73
N ALA A 158 -5.25 2.69 14.38
CA ALA A 158 -4.89 3.92 15.10
C ALA A 158 -4.42 5.07 14.18
N CYS A 159 -4.03 4.77 12.93
CA CYS A 159 -3.70 5.79 11.94
C CYS A 159 -4.93 6.46 11.32
N ARG A 160 -6.14 5.93 11.55
CA ARG A 160 -7.37 6.49 10.98
C ARG A 160 -7.81 7.75 11.74
N PRO A 161 -8.39 8.75 11.06
CA PRO A 161 -9.04 9.87 11.73
C PRO A 161 -10.08 9.38 12.74
N GLY A 162 -10.09 9.96 13.94
CA GLY A 162 -11.05 9.60 14.99
C GLY A 162 -10.74 8.31 15.76
N ALA A 163 -9.52 7.75 15.64
CA ALA A 163 -9.09 6.64 16.48
C ALA A 163 -9.22 6.96 17.98
N ASP A 164 -9.79 6.03 18.75
CA ASP A 164 -9.95 6.18 20.19
C ASP A 164 -8.67 5.77 20.96
N ALA A 165 -8.65 6.09 22.26
CA ALA A 165 -7.50 5.78 23.12
C ALA A 165 -7.20 4.27 23.20
N ALA A 166 -8.22 3.41 23.05
CA ALA A 166 -8.03 1.95 23.07
C ALA A 166 -7.35 1.45 21.79
N ALA A 167 -7.68 2.03 20.63
CA ALA A 167 -7.02 1.76 19.37
C ALA A 167 -5.55 2.21 19.41
N VAL A 168 -5.28 3.40 19.95
CA VAL A 168 -3.91 3.89 20.14
C VAL A 168 -3.11 2.98 21.07
N ALA A 169 -3.68 2.56 22.21
CA ALA A 169 -3.01 1.64 23.13
C ALA A 169 -2.70 0.28 22.48
N ARG A 170 -3.61 -0.28 21.68
CA ARG A 170 -3.35 -1.51 20.90
C ARG A 170 -2.26 -1.31 19.85
N ALA A 171 -2.24 -0.16 19.18
CA ALA A 171 -1.21 0.18 18.21
C ALA A 171 0.17 0.33 18.88
N ASP A 172 0.24 0.91 20.07
CA ASP A 172 1.49 1.02 20.84
C ASP A 172 2.04 -0.35 21.23
N GLN A 173 1.18 -1.26 21.70
CA GLN A 173 1.57 -2.65 21.98
C GLN A 173 2.05 -3.38 20.71
N ALA A 174 1.32 -3.21 19.60
CA ALA A 174 1.71 -3.77 18.30
C ALA A 174 3.06 -3.22 17.82
N ALA A 175 3.29 -1.91 17.93
CA ALA A 175 4.54 -1.27 17.55
C ALA A 175 5.72 -1.80 18.38
N GLN A 176 5.56 -1.95 19.70
CA GLN A 176 6.59 -2.54 20.55
C GLN A 176 6.91 -3.98 20.16
N ALA A 177 5.88 -4.82 19.94
CA ALA A 177 6.03 -6.21 19.54
C ALA A 177 6.75 -6.34 18.18
N LEU A 178 6.33 -5.55 17.19
CA LEU A 178 6.95 -5.49 15.87
C LEU A 178 8.42 -5.03 15.96
N GLN A 179 8.71 -3.97 16.71
CA GLN A 179 10.08 -3.46 16.88
C GLN A 179 11.00 -4.53 17.49
N ALA A 180 10.58 -5.12 18.61
CA ALA A 180 11.36 -6.13 19.31
C ALA A 180 11.60 -7.36 18.42
N ARG A 181 10.58 -7.80 17.68
CA ARG A 181 10.66 -8.93 16.76
C ARG A 181 11.61 -8.64 15.59
N MET A 182 11.51 -7.48 14.94
CA MET A 182 12.39 -7.13 13.83
C MET A 182 13.84 -7.01 14.29
N LEU A 183 14.09 -6.48 15.49
CA LEU A 183 15.42 -6.46 16.09
C LEU A 183 15.97 -7.87 16.36
N ALA A 184 15.16 -8.76 16.94
CA ALA A 184 15.56 -10.14 17.19
C ALA A 184 15.87 -10.87 15.88
N HIS A 185 15.03 -10.70 14.87
CA HIS A 185 15.22 -11.29 13.54
C HIS A 185 16.48 -10.76 12.86
N LEU A 186 16.72 -9.46 12.93
CA LEU A 186 17.96 -8.85 12.46
C LEU A 186 19.19 -9.43 13.17
N ARG A 187 19.16 -9.63 14.48
CA ARG A 187 20.29 -10.20 15.24
C ARG A 187 20.56 -11.65 14.86
N ALA A 188 19.50 -12.45 14.69
CA ALA A 188 19.60 -13.87 14.33
C ALA A 188 19.98 -14.10 12.86
N ALA A 189 19.80 -13.11 11.98
CA ALA A 189 20.08 -13.25 10.55
C ALA A 189 21.54 -13.67 10.27
N ARG A 190 21.69 -14.78 9.53
CA ARG A 190 22.98 -15.22 8.97
C ARG A 190 23.57 -14.15 8.05
N GLY A 191 24.89 -14.06 8.00
CA GLY A 191 25.57 -13.02 7.23
C GLY A 191 25.33 -13.10 5.71
N ASP A 192 25.29 -14.29 5.15
CA ASP A 192 25.06 -14.52 3.72
C ASP A 192 23.61 -14.32 3.28
N ALA A 193 22.64 -14.48 4.18
CA ALA A 193 21.23 -14.25 3.89
C ALA A 193 20.95 -12.78 3.56
N ALA A 194 19.95 -12.52 2.70
CA ALA A 194 19.62 -11.16 2.24
C ALA A 194 19.37 -10.16 3.38
N LEU A 195 18.77 -10.61 4.49
CA LEU A 195 18.57 -9.79 5.69
C LEU A 195 19.89 -9.48 6.42
N GLY A 196 20.81 -10.43 6.48
CA GLY A 196 22.13 -10.22 7.07
C GLY A 196 23.02 -9.30 6.23
N VAL A 197 22.89 -9.37 4.89
CA VAL A 197 23.51 -8.40 3.97
C VAL A 197 22.95 -7.01 4.21
N LEU A 198 21.62 -6.84 4.25
CA LEU A 198 20.98 -5.56 4.56
C LEU A 198 21.45 -4.99 5.90
N ARG A 199 21.54 -5.83 6.95
CA ARG A 199 22.07 -5.44 8.26
C ARG A 199 23.49 -4.89 8.19
N ARG A 200 24.40 -5.56 7.45
CA ARG A 200 25.78 -5.09 7.29
C ARG A 200 25.87 -3.78 6.53
N LEU A 201 25.10 -3.63 5.44
CA LEU A 201 25.05 -2.40 4.66
C LEU A 201 24.52 -1.22 5.49
N ALA A 202 23.47 -1.46 6.28
CA ALA A 202 22.93 -0.47 7.20
C ALA A 202 23.97 -0.03 8.24
N LEU A 203 24.66 -0.97 8.87
CA LEU A 203 25.73 -0.67 9.84
C LEU A 203 26.86 0.15 9.20
N ALA A 204 27.35 -0.26 8.03
CA ALA A 204 28.40 0.45 7.30
C ALA A 204 27.97 1.86 6.86
N GLY A 205 26.68 2.06 6.59
CA GLY A 205 26.08 3.35 6.26
C GLY A 205 25.67 4.20 7.46
N GLY A 206 26.02 3.81 8.69
CA GLY A 206 25.67 4.55 9.90
C GLY A 206 24.16 4.60 10.18
N VAL A 207 23.44 3.54 9.83
CA VAL A 207 22.02 3.38 10.15
C VAL A 207 21.88 2.51 11.39
N GLU A 208 21.27 3.08 12.43
CA GLU A 208 20.98 2.38 13.68
C GLU A 208 20.09 1.16 13.45
N ALA A 209 20.37 0.07 14.18
CA ALA A 209 19.59 -1.17 14.10
C ALA A 209 18.10 -0.93 14.38
N ASP A 210 17.82 0.02 15.26
CA ASP A 210 16.50 0.45 15.68
C ASP A 210 15.70 1.13 14.55
N ALA A 211 16.39 1.92 13.72
CA ALA A 211 15.81 2.55 12.54
C ALA A 211 15.59 1.52 11.43
N LEU A 212 16.53 0.58 11.25
CA LEU A 212 16.36 -0.53 10.30
C LEU A 212 15.18 -1.43 10.68
N ALA A 213 15.08 -1.83 11.95
CA ALA A 213 13.99 -2.65 12.48
C ALA A 213 12.62 -2.00 12.29
N ALA A 214 12.50 -0.71 12.62
CA ALA A 214 11.27 0.05 12.39
C ALA A 214 10.90 0.05 10.89
N ASN A 215 11.89 0.17 10.00
CA ASN A 215 11.61 0.18 8.56
C ASN A 215 11.24 -1.20 7.99
N LEU A 216 11.74 -2.30 8.57
CA LEU A 216 11.27 -3.64 8.25
C LEU A 216 9.79 -3.81 8.65
N ALA A 217 9.38 -3.32 9.83
CA ALA A 217 7.97 -3.24 10.20
C ALA A 217 7.18 -2.31 9.24
N GLY A 218 7.80 -1.23 8.79
CA GLY A 218 7.25 -0.35 7.76
C GLY A 218 7.02 -1.02 6.41
N LEU A 219 7.80 -2.05 6.03
CA LEU A 219 7.55 -2.84 4.82
C LEU A 219 6.27 -3.67 4.97
N LEU A 220 6.06 -4.26 6.15
CA LEU A 220 4.83 -5.00 6.48
C LEU A 220 3.62 -4.06 6.42
N LEU A 221 3.69 -2.88 7.04
CA LEU A 221 2.62 -1.88 7.00
C LEU A 221 2.25 -1.47 5.56
N GLN A 222 3.26 -1.18 4.74
CA GLN A 222 3.07 -0.74 3.35
C GLN A 222 2.47 -1.82 2.45
N SER A 223 2.61 -3.09 2.80
CA SER A 223 1.99 -4.21 2.06
C SER A 223 0.50 -4.37 2.35
N CYS A 224 0.00 -3.85 3.47
CA CYS A 224 -1.35 -4.12 3.98
C CYS A 224 -2.48 -3.60 3.06
N GLU A 225 -2.89 -2.34 3.15
CA GLU A 225 -4.05 -1.85 2.37
C GLU A 225 -3.81 -1.85 0.86
N ALA A 226 -2.58 -1.56 0.41
CA ALA A 226 -2.23 -1.57 -1.01
C ALA A 226 -2.24 -2.99 -1.59
N GLY A 227 -1.72 -3.97 -0.86
CA GLY A 227 -1.73 -5.37 -1.28
C GLY A 227 -3.13 -5.99 -1.16
N ALA A 228 -3.88 -5.63 -0.12
CA ALA A 228 -5.25 -6.10 0.09
C ALA A 228 -6.13 -5.63 -1.07
N GLY A 229 -6.12 -4.34 -1.39
CA GLY A 229 -6.86 -3.82 -2.55
C GLY A 229 -6.46 -4.47 -3.87
N LEU A 230 -5.17 -4.81 -4.06
CA LEU A 230 -4.70 -5.46 -5.28
C LEU A 230 -5.29 -6.86 -5.42
N LEU A 231 -5.18 -7.65 -4.35
CA LEU A 231 -5.68 -9.02 -4.26
C LEU A 231 -7.21 -9.05 -4.33
N ASP A 232 -7.88 -8.15 -3.62
CA ASP A 232 -9.33 -8.02 -3.56
C ASP A 232 -9.93 -7.63 -4.92
N ASN A 233 -9.39 -6.61 -5.59
CA ASN A 233 -9.84 -6.23 -6.94
C ASN A 233 -9.55 -7.36 -7.95
N ALA A 234 -8.47 -8.11 -7.76
CA ALA A 234 -8.18 -9.30 -8.54
C ALA A 234 -9.19 -10.43 -8.31
N LEU A 235 -9.67 -10.65 -7.09
CA LEU A 235 -10.76 -11.58 -6.81
C LEU A 235 -12.06 -11.14 -7.49
N VAL A 236 -12.41 -9.84 -7.43
CA VAL A 236 -13.58 -9.29 -8.12
C VAL A 236 -13.48 -9.50 -9.64
N HIS A 237 -12.31 -9.22 -10.22
CA HIS A 237 -12.07 -9.43 -11.65
C HIS A 237 -12.13 -10.92 -12.03
N ALA A 238 -11.52 -11.79 -11.22
CA ALA A 238 -11.61 -13.24 -11.38
C ALA A 238 -13.06 -13.73 -11.30
N GLY A 239 -13.89 -13.19 -10.41
CA GLY A 239 -15.32 -13.53 -10.33
C GLY A 239 -16.12 -13.23 -11.61
N ARG A 240 -15.68 -12.25 -12.42
CA ARG A 240 -16.28 -11.91 -13.71
C ARG A 240 -15.81 -12.83 -14.85
N LEU A 241 -14.58 -13.32 -14.77
CA LEU A 241 -13.98 -14.23 -15.77
C LEU A 241 -14.24 -15.71 -15.46
N SER A 242 -14.45 -16.06 -14.19
CA SER A 242 -14.56 -17.43 -13.66
C SER A 242 -13.41 -18.37 -14.07
N PRO A 243 -12.14 -18.06 -13.72
CA PRO A 243 -10.97 -18.77 -14.22
C PRO A 243 -10.65 -20.08 -13.49
N ALA A 244 -11.48 -20.55 -12.56
CA ALA A 244 -11.14 -21.66 -11.66
C ALA A 244 -10.84 -23.00 -12.39
N ALA A 245 -11.32 -23.16 -13.62
CA ALA A 245 -11.05 -24.32 -14.49
C ALA A 245 -9.85 -24.13 -15.43
N ALA A 246 -9.06 -23.05 -15.29
CA ALA A 246 -7.90 -22.79 -16.13
C ALA A 246 -6.81 -23.86 -15.92
N PRO A 247 -6.20 -24.42 -17.00
CA PRO A 247 -5.14 -25.42 -16.89
C PRO A 247 -3.90 -24.96 -16.10
N ASP A 248 -3.53 -23.69 -16.23
CA ASP A 248 -2.49 -23.04 -15.42
C ASP A 248 -3.10 -21.86 -14.65
N LEU A 249 -3.73 -22.19 -13.52
CA LEU A 249 -4.40 -21.21 -12.68
C LEU A 249 -3.47 -20.11 -12.18
N LEU A 250 -2.20 -20.43 -11.88
CA LEU A 250 -1.26 -19.41 -11.37
C LEU A 250 -0.93 -18.40 -12.47
N HIS A 251 -0.64 -18.88 -13.69
CA HIS A 251 -0.40 -17.99 -14.82
C HIS A 251 -1.61 -17.07 -15.08
N THR A 252 -2.83 -17.63 -15.10
CA THR A 252 -4.05 -16.83 -15.24
C THR A 252 -4.20 -15.81 -14.11
N CYS A 253 -3.90 -16.17 -12.86
CA CYS A 253 -3.93 -15.22 -11.73
C CYS A 253 -2.90 -14.09 -11.89
N VAL A 254 -1.71 -14.38 -12.43
CA VAL A 254 -0.69 -13.36 -12.74
C VAL A 254 -1.20 -12.38 -13.79
N GLU A 255 -1.87 -12.86 -14.84
CA GLU A 255 -2.48 -12.01 -15.87
C GLU A 255 -3.58 -11.11 -15.29
N ILE A 256 -4.47 -11.69 -14.46
CA ILE A 256 -5.55 -10.96 -13.78
C ILE A 256 -4.99 -9.86 -12.88
N VAL A 257 -4.03 -10.19 -12.01
CA VAL A 257 -3.43 -9.21 -11.09
C VAL A 257 -2.69 -8.11 -11.86
N THR A 258 -1.99 -8.47 -12.94
CA THR A 258 -1.32 -7.50 -13.82
C THR A 258 -2.31 -6.58 -14.52
N HIS A 259 -3.46 -7.11 -14.96
CA HIS A 259 -4.54 -6.33 -15.54
C HIS A 259 -5.12 -5.35 -14.51
N VAL A 260 -5.44 -5.84 -13.30
CA VAL A 260 -6.00 -5.03 -12.20
C VAL A 260 -5.05 -3.93 -11.75
N ALA A 261 -3.76 -4.22 -11.60
CA ALA A 261 -2.77 -3.20 -11.25
C ALA A 261 -2.71 -2.02 -12.24
N ARG A 262 -3.20 -2.21 -13.47
CA ARG A 262 -3.30 -1.17 -14.51
C ARG A 262 -4.68 -0.52 -14.56
N HIS A 263 -5.75 -1.31 -14.53
CA HIS A 263 -7.10 -0.86 -14.88
C HIS A 263 -8.03 -0.67 -13.66
N ASP A 264 -7.78 -1.37 -12.55
CA ASP A 264 -8.53 -1.24 -11.29
C ASP A 264 -7.57 -1.18 -10.09
N PRO A 265 -6.63 -0.20 -10.09
CA PRO A 265 -5.52 -0.19 -9.16
C PRO A 265 -5.96 0.00 -7.71
N PRO A 266 -5.26 -0.59 -6.72
CA PRO A 266 -5.62 -0.43 -5.31
C PRO A 266 -5.34 0.98 -4.78
N LEU A 267 -4.28 1.66 -5.22
CA LEU A 267 -3.95 3.01 -4.75
C LEU A 267 -4.38 4.03 -5.78
N HIS A 268 -5.45 4.76 -5.45
CA HIS A 268 -6.02 5.77 -6.34
C HIS A 268 -5.28 7.09 -6.23
N ASN A 269 -4.79 7.44 -5.03
CA ASN A 269 -4.07 8.68 -4.83
C ASN A 269 -2.96 8.56 -3.78
N THR A 270 -2.06 9.55 -3.78
CA THR A 270 -1.08 9.80 -2.72
C THR A 270 -0.99 11.30 -2.49
N ARG A 271 -0.49 11.73 -1.32
CA ARG A 271 -0.35 13.16 -1.00
C ARG A 271 1.10 13.61 -1.06
N ARG A 272 1.31 14.86 -1.45
CA ARG A 272 2.57 15.59 -1.28
C ARG A 272 2.29 16.93 -0.63
N PHE A 273 3.29 17.48 0.04
CA PHE A 273 3.19 18.76 0.74
C PHE A 273 4.36 19.63 0.34
N LEU A 274 4.09 20.85 -0.12
CA LEU A 274 5.13 21.76 -0.59
C LEU A 274 5.89 22.38 0.58
N ALA A 275 7.17 22.08 0.73
CA ALA A 275 8.03 22.71 1.74
C ALA A 275 8.47 24.14 1.36
N ALA A 276 8.34 24.51 0.08
CA ALA A 276 8.62 25.83 -0.47
C ALA A 276 7.65 26.09 -1.63
N PRO A 277 7.40 27.35 -2.02
CA PRO A 277 6.55 27.65 -3.18
C PRO A 277 7.09 26.97 -4.44
N ALA A 278 6.19 26.48 -5.31
CA ALA A 278 6.57 25.81 -6.54
C ALA A 278 5.61 26.17 -7.69
N THR A 279 6.16 26.30 -8.89
CA THR A 279 5.36 26.42 -10.12
C THR A 279 5.28 25.06 -10.80
N LEU A 280 4.07 24.54 -10.92
CA LEU A 280 3.77 23.24 -11.53
C LEU A 280 2.77 23.47 -12.67
N LEU A 281 3.12 23.04 -13.88
CA LEU A 281 2.31 23.25 -15.09
C LEU A 281 1.80 24.70 -15.26
N GLY A 282 2.67 25.68 -15.01
CA GLY A 282 2.34 27.10 -15.14
C GLY A 282 1.52 27.69 -13.98
N GLN A 283 1.13 26.90 -12.99
CA GLN A 283 0.38 27.36 -11.81
C GLN A 283 1.29 27.42 -10.59
N SER A 284 1.19 28.51 -9.82
CA SER A 284 1.98 28.72 -8.61
C SER A 284 1.22 28.22 -7.38
N ALA A 285 1.84 27.31 -6.63
CA ALA A 285 1.32 26.80 -5.37
C ALA A 285 2.21 27.26 -4.20
N PRO A 286 1.62 27.73 -3.08
CA PRO A 286 2.37 28.27 -1.96
C PRO A 286 3.07 27.18 -1.14
N ALA A 287 4.03 27.57 -0.31
CA ALA A 287 4.55 26.69 0.74
C ALA A 287 3.43 26.26 1.70
N GLY A 288 3.50 25.03 2.21
CA GLY A 288 2.48 24.40 3.02
C GLY A 288 1.32 23.79 2.23
N ALA A 289 1.22 24.05 0.92
CA ALA A 289 0.13 23.50 0.10
C ALA A 289 0.16 21.97 0.07
N GLY A 290 -1.00 21.36 0.32
CA GLY A 290 -1.23 19.94 0.08
C GLY A 290 -1.57 19.68 -1.39
N ILE A 291 -0.96 18.65 -1.97
CA ILE A 291 -1.21 18.19 -3.35
C ILE A 291 -1.70 16.74 -3.30
N LEU A 292 -2.91 16.50 -3.78
CA LEU A 292 -3.46 15.19 -4.05
C LEU A 292 -3.03 14.72 -5.44
N VAL A 293 -2.20 13.68 -5.49
CA VAL A 293 -1.70 13.06 -6.72
C VAL A 293 -2.59 11.88 -7.06
N VAL A 294 -3.46 12.02 -8.07
CA VAL A 294 -4.49 11.03 -8.42
C VAL A 294 -3.92 10.01 -9.42
N LEU A 295 -3.19 9.01 -8.90
CA LEU A 295 -2.52 7.96 -9.65
C LEU A 295 -3.45 7.19 -10.59
N ALA A 296 -4.67 6.85 -10.14
CA ALA A 296 -5.65 6.14 -10.96
C ALA A 296 -6.08 6.93 -12.21
N ALA A 297 -6.00 8.26 -12.18
CA ALA A 297 -6.35 9.09 -13.32
C ALA A 297 -5.30 9.10 -14.42
N ALA A 298 -4.05 8.72 -14.13
CA ALA A 298 -3.05 8.59 -15.18
C ALA A 298 -3.31 7.43 -16.15
N HIS A 299 -3.96 6.35 -15.68
CA HIS A 299 -4.27 5.21 -16.55
C HIS A 299 -5.15 5.61 -17.74
N ALA A 300 -6.11 6.51 -17.53
CA ALA A 300 -7.06 6.94 -18.55
C ALA A 300 -6.42 7.65 -19.77
N LEU A 301 -5.20 8.20 -19.63
CA LEU A 301 -4.52 8.96 -20.68
C LEU A 301 -3.15 8.40 -21.07
N ALA A 302 -2.61 7.43 -20.33
CA ALA A 302 -1.28 6.90 -20.61
C ALA A 302 -1.37 5.75 -21.62
N GLU A 303 -0.83 5.97 -22.82
CA GLU A 303 -0.64 4.91 -23.84
C GLU A 303 0.42 3.85 -23.45
N GLY A 304 0.95 3.88 -22.22
CA GLY A 304 2.02 3.01 -21.74
C GLY A 304 1.61 1.99 -20.69
N ALA A 305 2.29 0.85 -20.66
CA ALA A 305 2.01 -0.30 -19.78
C ALA A 305 2.35 -0.10 -18.28
N TRP A 306 2.79 1.09 -17.86
CA TRP A 306 3.26 1.31 -16.47
C TRP A 306 2.08 1.42 -15.49
N PRO A 307 2.02 0.53 -14.47
CA PRO A 307 0.98 0.59 -13.44
C PRO A 307 1.26 1.72 -12.42
N TRP A 308 0.61 2.88 -12.59
CA TRP A 308 0.81 4.09 -11.78
C TRP A 308 0.52 3.90 -10.28
N THR A 309 -0.22 2.86 -9.89
CA THR A 309 -0.39 2.46 -8.48
C THR A 309 0.93 2.22 -7.76
N PHE A 310 1.99 1.88 -8.49
CA PHE A 310 3.34 1.69 -7.94
C PHE A 310 4.17 2.98 -7.97
N GLY A 311 3.57 4.16 -8.17
CA GLY A 311 4.29 5.43 -8.26
C GLY A 311 5.17 5.53 -9.51
N ALA A 312 6.11 6.48 -9.52
CA ALA A 312 7.04 6.69 -10.63
C ALA A 312 8.34 7.35 -10.13
N GLU A 313 9.39 7.30 -10.95
CA GLU A 313 10.69 7.93 -10.69
C GLU A 313 11.28 7.50 -9.33
N ARG A 314 11.87 8.43 -8.57
CA ARG A 314 12.37 8.18 -7.21
C ARG A 314 11.30 7.66 -6.24
N HIS A 315 10.01 7.74 -6.58
CA HIS A 315 8.90 7.23 -5.77
C HIS A 315 8.30 5.93 -6.33
N ALA A 316 8.93 5.31 -7.34
CA ALA A 316 8.55 3.98 -7.80
C ALA A 316 8.68 2.95 -6.67
N CYS A 317 7.67 2.09 -6.55
CA CYS A 317 7.59 1.09 -5.51
C CYS A 317 8.59 -0.04 -5.79
N PRO A 318 9.59 -0.26 -4.92
CA PRO A 318 10.53 -1.36 -5.09
C PRO A 318 9.88 -2.73 -4.86
N GLY A 319 8.72 -2.77 -4.19
CA GLY A 319 7.95 -3.99 -3.93
C GLY A 319 7.01 -4.40 -5.06
N ARG A 320 7.09 -3.82 -6.27
CA ARG A 320 6.16 -4.12 -7.38
C ARG A 320 6.13 -5.62 -7.73
N THR A 321 7.29 -6.20 -8.00
CA THR A 321 7.39 -7.62 -8.40
C THR A 321 6.85 -8.56 -7.33
N PRO A 322 7.30 -8.50 -6.05
CA PRO A 322 6.73 -9.36 -5.01
C PRO A 322 5.23 -9.10 -4.79
N ALA A 323 4.76 -7.85 -4.84
CA ALA A 323 3.34 -7.56 -4.64
C ALA A 323 2.44 -8.22 -5.71
N LEU A 324 2.83 -8.14 -6.99
CA LEU A 324 2.07 -8.77 -8.08
C LEU A 324 2.07 -10.31 -7.96
N LEU A 325 3.23 -10.89 -7.68
CA LEU A 325 3.37 -12.35 -7.59
C LEU A 325 2.65 -12.92 -6.36
N HIS A 326 2.84 -12.33 -5.18
CA HIS A 326 2.19 -12.80 -3.96
C HIS A 326 0.66 -12.63 -4.03
N ALA A 327 0.15 -11.55 -4.65
CA ALA A 327 -1.28 -11.40 -4.88
C ALA A 327 -1.80 -12.48 -5.84
N ALA A 328 -1.06 -12.84 -6.89
CA ALA A 328 -1.46 -13.90 -7.81
C ALA A 328 -1.45 -15.29 -7.14
N GLN A 329 -0.43 -15.58 -6.32
CA GLN A 329 -0.36 -16.80 -5.52
C GLN A 329 -1.51 -16.89 -4.50
N ALA A 330 -1.78 -15.81 -3.75
CA ALA A 330 -2.89 -15.76 -2.80
C ALA A 330 -4.25 -15.92 -3.49
N LEU A 331 -4.45 -15.32 -4.66
CA LEU A 331 -5.65 -15.50 -5.46
C LEU A 331 -5.81 -16.95 -5.94
N ALA A 332 -4.73 -17.55 -6.46
CA ALA A 332 -4.75 -18.95 -6.89
C ALA A 332 -5.07 -19.89 -5.71
N HIS A 333 -4.49 -19.64 -4.54
CA HIS A 333 -4.79 -20.36 -3.30
C HIS A 333 -6.28 -20.25 -2.93
N ALA A 334 -6.84 -19.03 -2.92
CA ALA A 334 -8.26 -18.81 -2.65
C ALA A 334 -9.19 -19.58 -3.61
N LEU A 335 -8.89 -19.54 -4.91
CA LEU A 335 -9.70 -20.23 -5.92
C LEU A 335 -9.60 -21.76 -5.82
N ARG A 336 -8.40 -22.31 -5.54
CA ARG A 336 -8.21 -23.75 -5.30
C ARG A 336 -8.98 -24.24 -4.07
N HIS A 337 -9.13 -23.39 -3.06
CA HIS A 337 -9.85 -23.68 -1.83
C HIS A 337 -11.35 -23.38 -1.90
N GLY A 338 -11.89 -23.12 -3.09
CA GLY A 338 -13.35 -23.07 -3.31
C GLY A 338 -14.01 -21.73 -2.96
N VAL A 339 -13.24 -20.64 -2.86
CA VAL A 339 -13.82 -19.29 -2.73
C VAL A 339 -14.70 -18.98 -3.96
N ASP A 340 -16.00 -18.72 -3.73
CA ASP A 340 -16.97 -18.35 -4.77
C ASP A 340 -16.78 -16.89 -5.20
N ALA A 341 -15.71 -16.65 -5.98
CA ALA A 341 -15.40 -15.33 -6.53
C ALA A 341 -16.58 -14.70 -7.30
N PRO A 342 -17.36 -15.44 -8.13
CA PRO A 342 -18.56 -14.89 -8.76
C PRO A 342 -19.60 -14.37 -7.77
N ALA A 343 -19.87 -15.07 -6.66
CA ALA A 343 -20.80 -14.59 -5.63
C ALA A 343 -20.30 -13.33 -4.94
N LEU A 344 -19.03 -13.31 -4.55
CA LEU A 344 -18.40 -12.16 -3.90
C LEU A 344 -18.36 -10.93 -4.82
N ALA A 345 -18.11 -11.12 -6.12
CA ALA A 345 -18.11 -10.04 -7.10
C ALA A 345 -19.49 -9.37 -7.28
N ARG A 346 -20.60 -10.09 -6.99
CA ARG A 346 -21.96 -9.53 -7.07
C ARG A 346 -22.35 -8.69 -5.85
N CYS A 347 -21.73 -8.91 -4.69
CA CYS A 347 -22.05 -8.18 -3.46
C CYS A 347 -20.98 -7.18 -3.02
N VAL A 348 -19.95 -6.95 -3.85
CA VAL A 348 -18.83 -6.08 -3.52
C VAL A 348 -19.26 -4.66 -3.14
N ARG A 349 -18.67 -4.15 -2.07
CA ARG A 349 -18.60 -2.71 -1.76
C ARG A 349 -17.15 -2.35 -1.46
N TYR A 350 -16.86 -1.07 -1.32
CA TYR A 350 -15.52 -0.59 -1.04
C TYR A 350 -15.43 0.00 0.36
N ARG A 351 -14.30 -0.25 1.05
CA ARG A 351 -13.99 0.40 2.32
C ARG A 351 -13.87 1.91 2.10
N PRO A 352 -14.35 2.74 3.03
CA PRO A 352 -14.25 4.20 2.93
C PRO A 352 -12.83 4.68 3.30
N LEU A 353 -11.82 4.25 2.54
CA LEU A 353 -10.43 4.65 2.73
C LEU A 353 -10.10 5.85 1.85
N PRO A 354 -9.29 6.80 2.33
CA PRO A 354 -9.07 8.08 1.63
C PRO A 354 -8.24 7.95 0.35
N ASN A 355 -7.45 6.89 0.22
CA ASN A 355 -6.49 6.72 -0.88
C ASN A 355 -6.50 5.34 -1.53
N ALA A 356 -7.05 4.32 -0.84
CA ALA A 356 -7.01 2.94 -1.26
C ALA A 356 -8.41 2.42 -1.63
N ARG A 357 -8.55 1.84 -2.80
CA ARG A 357 -9.74 1.14 -3.26
C ARG A 357 -9.65 -0.32 -2.84
N VAL A 358 -10.22 -0.63 -1.69
CA VAL A 358 -10.17 -1.96 -1.08
C VAL A 358 -11.59 -2.52 -1.00
N PRO A 359 -11.94 -3.52 -1.81
CA PRO A 359 -13.19 -4.26 -1.68
C PRO A 359 -13.43 -4.80 -0.27
N ARG A 360 -14.70 -5.06 -0.01
CA ARG A 360 -15.20 -5.73 1.18
C ARG A 360 -16.38 -6.58 0.76
N PHE A 361 -16.49 -7.77 1.33
CA PHE A 361 -17.54 -8.72 0.99
C PHE A 361 -18.46 -9.04 2.16
N HIS A 362 -18.01 -8.86 3.40
CA HIS A 362 -18.82 -9.00 4.61
C HIS A 362 -19.29 -7.65 5.16
N PHE A 363 -20.61 -7.52 5.37
CA PHE A 363 -21.25 -6.32 5.91
C PHE A 363 -22.06 -6.69 7.16
N PRO A 364 -21.57 -6.37 8.38
CA PRO A 364 -22.37 -6.50 9.58
C PRO A 364 -23.58 -5.54 9.53
N PRO A 365 -24.69 -5.87 10.18
CA PRO A 365 -25.85 -4.99 10.28
C PRO A 365 -25.44 -3.65 10.91
N GLY A 366 -25.70 -2.53 10.24
CA GLY A 366 -25.35 -1.17 10.69
C GLY A 366 -24.30 -0.45 9.82
N ASP A 367 -23.54 -1.20 9.01
CA ASP A 367 -22.67 -0.63 7.97
C ASP A 367 -23.52 -0.25 6.73
N THR A 368 -24.34 0.79 6.86
CA THR A 368 -24.96 1.50 5.74
C THR A 368 -24.04 2.66 5.32
N PRO A 369 -23.91 2.93 4.00
CA PRO A 369 -23.01 3.96 3.47
C PRO A 369 -23.29 5.36 4.01
#